data_AF-D7VTJ9-F1
#
_entry.id   AF-D7VTJ9-F1
#
_cell.length_a   1.000
_cell.length_b   1.000
_cell.length_c   1.000
_cell.angle_alpha   90.00
_cell.angle_beta   90.00
_cell.angle_gamma   90.00
#
_symmetry.space_group_name_H-M   'P 1'
#
loop_
_entity.id
_entity.type
_entity.pdbx_description
1 polymer ?
#
loop_
_entity_poly.entity_id
_entity_poly.type
_entity_poly.pdbx_seq_one_letter_code
_entity_poly.pdbx_strand_id
1 'polypeptide(L)'
;MMKNLEDKIISFDDWSQPWTFHGFVSDNKILSTDEVNLFNKIWKEAGDAELWKYSDLTLGCKASHTYIEKHYDLADKAIANIVRALSYEWK
;
A
#
# COMPACT_ATOMS: atom_id res chain seq x y z
N MET A 1 -8.62 -12.45 10.28
CA MET A 1 -8.67 -12.48 8.81
C MET A 1 -8.89 -11.07 8.32
N MET A 2 -7.93 -10.50 7.57
CA MET A 2 -8.01 -9.16 6.96
C MET A 2 -8.48 -9.24 5.50
N LYS A 3 -9.29 -10.27 5.20
CA LYS A 3 -9.56 -10.69 3.83
C LYS A 3 -10.28 -9.61 3.01
N ASN A 4 -11.17 -8.85 3.63
CA ASN A 4 -11.87 -7.76 2.94
C ASN A 4 -10.91 -6.62 2.57
N LEU A 5 -9.95 -6.29 3.43
CA LEU A 5 -8.92 -5.31 3.14
C LEU A 5 -8.03 -5.76 1.97
N GLU A 6 -7.54 -6.99 2.01
CA GLU A 6 -6.73 -7.55 0.92
C GLU A 6 -7.49 -7.59 -0.41
N ASP A 7 -8.72 -8.11 -0.40
CA ASP A 7 -9.57 -8.17 -1.58
C ASP A 7 -9.79 -6.76 -2.15
N LYS A 8 -10.00 -5.77 -1.27
CA LYS A 8 -10.18 -4.38 -1.68
C LYS A 8 -8.90 -3.81 -2.32
N ILE A 9 -7.74 -3.97 -1.68
CA ILE A 9 -6.44 -3.54 -2.23
C ILE A 9 -6.19 -4.18 -3.60
N ILE A 10 -6.44 -5.47 -3.73
CA ILE A 10 -6.20 -6.24 -4.96
C ILE A 10 -7.17 -5.82 -6.08
N SER A 11 -8.39 -5.41 -5.72
CA SER A 11 -9.43 -5.02 -6.68
C SER A 11 -9.19 -3.68 -7.39
N PHE A 12 -8.19 -2.89 -6.98
CA PHE A 12 -7.88 -1.65 -7.65
C PHE A 12 -7.33 -1.89 -9.07
N ASP A 13 -7.94 -1.23 -10.05
CA ASP A 13 -7.62 -1.38 -11.47
C ASP A 13 -7.29 -0.07 -12.20
N ASP A 14 -7.62 1.10 -11.64
CA ASP A 14 -7.34 2.41 -12.26
C ASP A 14 -5.88 2.85 -12.10
N TRP A 15 -4.96 2.06 -12.65
CA TRP A 15 -3.53 2.36 -12.70
C TRP A 15 -3.17 3.51 -13.65
N SER A 16 -4.16 4.07 -14.36
CA SER A 16 -3.99 5.34 -15.08
C SER A 16 -3.97 6.53 -14.11
N GLN A 17 -4.54 6.36 -12.92
CA GLN A 17 -4.60 7.36 -11.85
C GLN A 17 -4.16 6.76 -10.50
N PRO A 18 -2.90 6.32 -10.36
CA PRO A 18 -2.42 5.61 -9.17
C PRO A 18 -2.53 6.42 -7.86
N TRP A 19 -2.52 7.76 -7.93
CA TRP A 19 -2.72 8.63 -6.76
C TRP A 19 -4.12 8.51 -6.13
N THR A 20 -5.10 7.93 -6.84
CA THR A 20 -6.44 7.68 -6.29
C THR A 20 -6.52 6.42 -5.44
N PHE A 21 -5.49 5.57 -5.47
CA PHE A 21 -5.45 4.28 -4.79
C PHE A 21 -5.72 4.39 -3.29
N HIS A 22 -5.08 5.33 -2.60
CA HIS A 22 -5.27 5.49 -1.15
C HIS A 22 -6.75 5.79 -0.82
N GLY A 23 -7.35 6.78 -1.50
CA GLY A 23 -8.77 7.11 -1.31
C GLY A 23 -9.70 5.94 -1.67
N PHE A 24 -9.39 5.20 -2.75
CA PHE A 24 -10.18 4.03 -3.15
C PHE A 24 -10.27 2.96 -2.06
N VAL A 25 -9.19 2.75 -1.29
CA VAL A 25 -9.18 1.80 -0.17
C VAL A 25 -9.77 2.44 1.08
N SER A 26 -9.32 3.62 1.49
CA SER A 26 -9.70 4.26 2.76
C SER A 26 -11.15 4.76 2.83
N ASP A 27 -11.74 5.15 1.69
CA ASP A 27 -13.13 5.63 1.62
C ASP A 27 -14.13 4.48 1.39
N ASN A 28 -13.66 3.23 1.43
CA ASN A 28 -14.50 2.07 1.19
C ASN A 28 -15.48 1.82 2.36
N LYS A 29 -16.78 1.77 2.04
CA LYS A 29 -17.86 1.58 3.03
C LYS A 29 -18.01 0.15 3.55
N ILE A 30 -17.33 -0.84 2.95
CA ILE A 30 -17.38 -2.25 3.34
C ILE A 30 -16.32 -2.54 4.42
N LEU A 31 -15.18 -1.85 4.35
CA LEU A 31 -14.13 -1.99 5.34
C LEU A 31 -14.59 -1.45 6.70
N SER A 32 -14.24 -2.19 7.75
CA SER A 32 -14.37 -1.71 9.11
C SER A 32 -13.39 -0.58 9.41
N THR A 33 -13.69 0.20 10.45
CA THR A 33 -12.78 1.26 10.93
C THR A 33 -11.38 0.71 11.24
N ASP A 34 -11.28 -0.50 11.79
CA ASP A 34 -9.99 -1.12 12.11
C ASP A 34 -9.20 -1.50 10.86
N GLU A 35 -9.86 -1.99 9.82
CA GLU A 35 -9.23 -2.30 8.53
C GLU A 35 -8.73 -1.04 7.82
N VAL A 36 -9.52 0.04 7.84
CA VAL A 36 -9.10 1.35 7.29
C VAL A 36 -7.93 1.92 8.09
N ASN A 37 -7.99 1.86 9.42
CA ASN A 37 -6.90 2.31 10.29
C ASN A 37 -5.61 1.52 10.05
N LEU A 38 -5.73 0.20 9.87
CA LEU A 38 -4.59 -0.66 9.54
C LEU A 38 -4.00 -0.29 8.18
N PHE A 39 -4.84 -0.11 7.15
CA PHE A 39 -4.37 0.31 5.83
C PHE A 39 -3.62 1.64 5.89
N ASN A 40 -4.20 2.65 6.55
CA ASN A 40 -3.57 3.97 6.70
C ASN A 40 -2.24 3.88 7.47
N LYS A 41 -2.16 2.98 8.47
CA LYS A 41 -0.91 2.72 9.19
C LYS A 41 0.15 2.12 8.26
N ILE A 42 -0.20 1.08 7.50
CA ILE A 42 0.69 0.44 6.52
C ILE A 42 1.16 1.48 5.49
N TRP A 43 0.23 2.28 4.95
CA TRP A 43 0.53 3.33 3.98
C TRP A 43 1.58 4.31 4.51
N LYS A 44 1.35 4.83 5.72
CA LYS A 44 2.26 5.78 6.36
C LYS A 44 3.65 5.17 6.61
N GLU A 45 3.71 3.97 7.17
CA GLU A 45 4.98 3.34 7.54
C GLU A 45 5.77 2.85 6.32
N ALA A 46 5.09 2.25 5.33
CA ALA A 46 5.72 1.78 4.10
C ALA A 46 6.05 2.92 3.12
N GLY A 47 5.39 4.07 3.27
CA GLY A 47 5.67 5.32 2.58
C GLY A 47 6.72 6.19 3.26
N ASP A 48 7.27 5.77 4.40
CA ASP A 48 8.21 6.57 5.19
C ASP A 48 9.48 6.90 4.40
N ALA A 49 9.94 8.14 4.50
CA ALA A 49 11.11 8.64 3.80
C ALA A 49 12.37 7.78 4.03
N GLU A 50 12.52 7.10 5.17
CA GLU A 50 13.65 6.21 5.42
C GLU A 50 13.72 5.04 4.44
N LEU A 51 12.58 4.58 3.91
CA LEU A 51 12.48 3.53 2.91
C LEU A 51 12.70 4.06 1.48
N TRP A 52 12.41 5.33 1.23
CA TRP A 52 12.42 5.95 -0.10
C TRP A 52 13.57 6.94 -0.35
N LYS A 53 14.43 7.21 0.65
CA LYS A 53 15.59 8.11 0.57
C LYS A 53 16.66 7.72 -0.46
N TYR A 54 16.52 6.57 -1.10
CA TYR A 54 17.42 6.13 -2.15
C TYR A 54 17.14 6.94 -3.42
N SER A 55 18.18 7.36 -4.13
CA SER A 55 18.03 7.97 -5.46
C SER A 55 17.50 7.00 -6.53
N ASP A 56 17.39 5.71 -6.19
CA ASP A 56 16.85 4.66 -7.05
C ASP A 56 15.47 4.22 -6.55
N LEU A 57 14.45 4.50 -7.36
CA LEU A 57 13.06 4.12 -7.12
C LEU A 57 12.87 2.61 -6.93
N THR A 58 13.68 1.79 -7.61
CA THR A 58 13.65 0.32 -7.49
C THR A 58 14.05 -0.13 -6.10
N LEU A 59 15.06 0.53 -5.51
CA LEU A 59 15.49 0.26 -4.14
C LEU A 59 14.41 0.66 -3.13
N GLY A 60 13.76 1.82 -3.35
CA GLY A 60 12.61 2.25 -2.54
C GLY A 60 11.46 1.26 -2.57
N CYS A 61 11.07 0.80 -3.77
CA CYS A 61 10.02 -0.20 -3.93
C CYS A 61 10.37 -1.52 -3.21
N LYS A 62 11.61 -2.00 -3.34
CA LYS A 62 12.06 -3.23 -2.68
C LYS A 62 12.09 -3.10 -1.16
N ALA A 63 12.55 -1.97 -0.64
CA ALA A 63 12.59 -1.69 0.80
C ALA A 63 11.17 -1.63 1.38
N SER A 64 10.26 -0.90 0.72
CA SER A 64 8.85 -0.78 1.09
C SER A 64 8.13 -2.14 1.06
N HIS A 65 8.32 -2.93 -0.01
CA HIS A 65 7.77 -4.28 -0.09
C HIS A 65 8.27 -5.17 1.06
N THR A 66 9.59 -5.24 1.26
CA THR A 66 10.21 -6.06 2.32
C THR A 66 9.74 -5.64 3.71
N TYR A 67 9.51 -4.34 3.91
CA TYR A 67 8.97 -3.82 5.17
C TYR A 67 7.56 -4.37 5.42
N ILE A 68 6.66 -4.28 4.44
CA ILE A 68 5.29 -4.74 4.59
C ILE A 68 5.24 -6.25 4.85
N GLU A 69 5.94 -7.04 4.04
CA GLU A 69 6.01 -8.51 4.14
C GLU A 69 6.44 -8.99 5.53
N LYS A 70 7.35 -8.26 6.19
CA LYS A 70 7.87 -8.62 7.52
C LYS A 70 6.97 -8.25 8.69
N HIS A 71 6.11 -7.24 8.52
CA HIS A 71 5.33 -6.66 9.62
C HIS A 71 3.83 -6.95 9.51
N TYR A 72 3.37 -7.36 8.33
CA TYR A 72 1.95 -7.51 8.02
C TYR A 72 1.70 -8.83 7.27
N ASP A 73 0.66 -9.55 7.70
CA ASP A 73 0.20 -10.77 7.04
C ASP A 73 -0.74 -10.38 5.88
N LEU A 74 -0.16 -10.03 4.73
CA LEU A 74 -0.88 -9.68 3.50
C LEU A 74 -0.36 -10.52 2.33
N ALA A 75 -1.23 -10.87 1.38
CA ALA A 75 -0.80 -11.50 0.14
C ALA A 75 0.16 -10.60 -0.66
N ASP A 76 1.15 -11.20 -1.31
CA ASP A 76 2.17 -10.53 -2.13
C ASP A 76 1.58 -9.53 -3.15
N LYS A 77 0.46 -9.91 -3.80
CA LYS A 77 -0.24 -9.03 -4.73
C LYS A 77 -0.80 -7.76 -4.08
N ALA A 78 -1.29 -7.86 -2.84
CA ALA A 78 -1.78 -6.70 -2.10
C ALA A 78 -0.62 -5.77 -1.75
N ILE A 79 0.50 -6.33 -1.30
CA ILE A 79 1.74 -5.59 -1.03
C ILE A 79 2.22 -4.87 -2.30
N ALA A 80 2.28 -5.58 -3.43
CA ALA A 80 2.71 -5.03 -4.71
C ALA A 80 1.84 -3.84 -5.15
N ASN A 81 0.52 -3.89 -4.93
CA ASN A 81 -0.38 -2.79 -5.25
C ASN A 81 -0.11 -1.55 -4.37
N ILE A 82 0.10 -1.73 -3.07
CA ILE A 82 0.45 -0.64 -2.15
C ILE A 82 1.77 0.01 -2.58
N VAL A 83 2.82 -0.79 -2.78
CA VAL A 83 4.16 -0.31 -3.16
C VAL A 83 4.13 0.39 -4.52
N ARG A 84 3.38 -0.14 -5.48
CA ARG A 84 3.20 0.49 -6.79
C ARG A 84 2.58 1.86 -6.63
N ALA A 85 1.50 2.01 -5.86
CA ALA A 85 0.87 3.30 -5.63
C ALA A 85 1.82 4.30 -4.94
N LEU A 86 2.50 3.88 -3.87
CA LEU A 86 3.50 4.70 -3.17
C LEU A 86 4.64 5.16 -4.09
N SER A 87 5.09 4.34 -5.04
CA SER A 87 6.16 4.71 -5.96
C SER A 87 5.84 5.93 -6.85
N TYR A 88 4.56 6.27 -7.03
CA TYR A 88 4.14 7.49 -7.74
C TYR A 88 4.11 8.73 -6.86
N GLU A 89 4.09 8.59 -5.52
CA GLU A 89 4.28 9.71 -4.60
C GLU A 89 5.75 10.17 -4.54
N TRP A 90 6.68 9.26 -4.86
CA TRP A 90 8.13 9.47 -4.80
C TRP A 90 8.81 9.64 -6.17
N LYS A 91 8.04 9.66 -7.27
CA LYS A 91 8.53 9.94 -8.63
C LYS A 91 8.63 11.44 -8.87
#